data_AF-A0A528V4H7-F1
#
_entry.id   AF-A0A528V4H7-F1
#
_cell.length_a   1.000
_cell.length_b   1.000
_cell.length_c   1.000
_cell.angle_alpha   90.00
_cell.angle_beta   90.00
_cell.angle_gamma   90.00
#
_symmetry.space_group_name_H-M   'P 1'
#
loop_
_entity.id
_entity.type
_entity.pdbx_description
1 polymer ?
#
loop_
_entity_poly.entity_id
_entity_poly.type
_entity_poly.pdbx_seq_one_letter_code
_entity_poly.pdbx_strand_id
1 'polypeptide(L)'
;LNYQARAGTLSLLSGKGDVTAEIFHVAYTLRPEPSREPDPRRPITFVFNGGPGAASAYLHLGALGPRVMATAADGSFLPPPQRLLDNSNTWLDMTDLVFVDP
;
A
#
# COMPACT_ATOMS: atom_id res chain seq x y z
N LEU A 1 13.90 -3.40 3.23
CA LEU A 1 13.21 -3.04 4.50
C LEU A 1 12.58 -4.29 5.08
N ASN A 2 12.63 -4.49 6.41
CA ASN A 2 11.83 -5.52 7.07
C ASN A 2 10.47 -4.93 7.45
N TYR A 3 9.38 -5.49 6.92
CA TYR A 3 8.04 -4.95 7.12
C TYR A 3 6.99 -6.05 7.25
N GLN A 4 5.82 -5.69 7.77
CA GLN A 4 4.61 -6.50 7.75
C GLN A 4 3.64 -5.94 6.72
N ALA A 5 3.09 -6.80 5.87
CA ALA A 5 1.99 -6.47 4.97
C ALA A 5 0.69 -7.09 5.50
N ARG A 6 -0.42 -6.35 5.43
CA ARG A 6 -1.77 -6.80 5.77
C ARG A 6 -2.76 -6.36 4.70
N ALA A 7 -3.55 -7.28 4.18
CA ALA A 7 -4.67 -6.96 3.31
C ALA A 7 -5.97 -7.31 4.03
N GLY A 8 -7.02 -6.52 3.82
CA GLY A 8 -8.31 -6.73 4.47
C GLY A 8 -9.39 -5.81 3.94
N THR A 9 -10.60 -5.98 4.46
CA THR A 9 -11.75 -5.11 4.20
C THR A 9 -12.20 -4.43 5.50
N LEU A 10 -12.66 -3.19 5.37
CA LEU A 10 -13.38 -2.48 6.42
C LEU A 10 -14.86 -2.39 6.03
N SER A 11 -15.72 -3.03 6.83
CA SER A 11 -17.17 -2.95 6.62
C SER A 11 -17.70 -1.58 7.02
N LEU A 12 -18.44 -0.95 6.11
CA LEU A 12 -19.24 0.23 6.39
C LEU A 12 -20.64 -0.23 6.81
N LEU A 13 -21.09 0.21 7.99
CA LEU A 13 -22.35 -0.23 8.57
C LEU A 13 -23.42 0.86 8.41
N SER A 14 -24.66 0.44 8.18
CA SER A 14 -25.82 1.31 8.29
C SER A 14 -26.10 1.67 9.76
N GLY A 15 -27.00 2.63 10.00
CA GLY A 15 -27.49 2.94 11.35
C GLY A 15 -28.18 1.77 12.06
N LYS A 16 -28.53 0.69 11.36
CA LYS A 16 -29.10 -0.54 11.92
C LYS A 16 -28.06 -1.64 12.18
N GLY A 17 -26.80 -1.40 11.82
CA GLY A 17 -25.70 -2.37 11.97
C GLY A 17 -25.48 -3.29 10.78
N ASP A 18 -26.34 -3.22 9.75
CA ASP A 18 -26.16 -4.00 8.52
C ASP A 18 -24.95 -3.49 7.71
N VAL A 19 -24.14 -4.39 7.13
CA VAL A 19 -23.05 -4.02 6.22
C VAL A 19 -23.61 -3.47 4.91
N THR A 20 -23.22 -2.26 4.54
CA THR A 20 -23.68 -1.58 3.31
C THR A 20 -22.62 -1.51 2.23
N ALA A 21 -21.35 -1.60 2.60
CA ALA A 21 -20.20 -1.59 1.70
C ALA A 21 -18.96 -2.14 2.40
N GLU A 22 -17.95 -2.51 1.62
CA GLU A 22 -16.63 -2.90 2.12
C GLU A 22 -15.57 -2.09 1.41
N ILE A 23 -14.65 -1.51 2.18
CA ILE A 23 -13.49 -0.78 1.67
C ILE A 23 -12.29 -1.71 1.77
N PHE A 24 -11.72 -2.10 0.63
CA PHE A 24 -10.52 -2.92 0.62
C PHE A 24 -9.29 -2.06 0.91
N HIS A 25 -8.32 -2.62 1.63
CA HIS A 25 -7.05 -1.94 1.87
C HIS A 25 -5.87 -2.91 1.92
N VAL A 26 -4.69 -2.36 1.62
CA VAL A 26 -3.40 -3.00 1.91
C VAL A 26 -2.55 -2.07 2.76
N ALA A 27 -2.16 -2.54 3.94
CA ALA A 27 -1.33 -1.81 4.90
C ALA A 27 0.09 -2.40 4.97
N TYR A 28 1.08 -1.52 5.06
CA TYR A 28 2.47 -1.85 5.30
C TYR A 28 2.98 -1.12 6.55
N THR A 29 3.44 -1.91 7.51
CA THR A 29 4.04 -1.42 8.76
C THR A 29 5.51 -1.77 8.77
N LEU A 30 6.38 -0.77 8.92
CA LEU A 30 7.82 -1.02 9.08
C LEU A 30 8.06 -1.75 10.40
N ARG A 31 8.82 -2.84 10.37
CA ARG A 31 9.19 -3.52 11.62
C ARG A 31 10.38 -2.81 12.27
N PRO A 32 10.37 -2.62 13.60
CA PRO A 32 11.53 -2.06 14.29
C PRO A 32 12.72 -3.01 14.13
N GLU A 33 13.89 -2.43 13.91
CA GLU A 33 15.14 -3.17 13.96
C GLU A 33 15.43 -3.56 15.41
N PRO A 34 15.97 -4.75 15.71
CA PRO A 34 16.23 -5.18 17.09
C PRO A 34 17.12 -4.22 17.90
N SER A 35 17.96 -3.44 17.22
CA SER A 35 18.87 -2.45 17.81
C SER A 35 18.26 -1.06 17.97
N ARG A 36 17.00 -0.84 17.58
CA ARG A 36 16.35 0.47 17.56
C ARG A 36 14.95 0.38 18.15
N GLU A 37 14.72 1.14 19.23
CA GLU A 37 13.40 1.30 19.82
C GLU A 37 12.41 1.88 18.78
N PRO A 38 11.15 1.38 18.74
CA PRO A 38 10.12 1.92 17.87
C PRO A 38 9.91 3.41 18.15
N ASP A 39 9.83 4.23 17.10
CA ASP A 39 9.45 5.65 17.25
C ASP A 39 7.93 5.75 17.37
N PRO A 40 7.37 6.12 18.55
CA PRO A 40 5.93 6.24 18.73
C PRO A 40 5.31 7.39 17.91
N ARG A 41 6.12 8.27 17.31
CA ARG A 41 5.66 9.42 16.50
C ARG A 41 5.72 9.15 15.01
N ARG A 42 6.08 7.93 14.59
CA ARG A 42 6.11 7.56 13.18
C ARG A 42 4.71 7.77 12.54
N PRO A 43 4.60 8.50 11.42
CA PRO A 43 3.31 8.78 10.81
C PRO A 43 2.73 7.57 10.06
N ILE A 44 1.43 7.63 9.81
CA ILE A 44 0.69 6.75 8.91
C ILE A 44 0.18 7.60 7.75
N THR A 45 0.45 7.16 6.52
CA THR A 45 0.00 7.82 5.30
C THR A 45 -1.06 6.97 4.61
N PHE A 46 -2.25 7.54 4.44
CA PHE A 46 -3.33 6.94 3.66
C PHE A 46 -3.20 7.39 2.21
N VAL A 47 -3.15 6.42 1.30
CA VAL A 47 -2.92 6.61 -0.13
C VAL A 47 -4.19 6.25 -0.88
N PHE A 48 -4.77 7.27 -1.52
CA PHE A 48 -5.91 7.14 -2.41
C PHE A 48 -5.46 7.47 -3.82
N ASN A 49 -5.78 6.61 -4.78
CA ASN A 49 -5.55 6.94 -6.18
C ASN A 49 -6.68 7.85 -6.71
N GLY A 50 -6.38 8.57 -7.79
CA GLY A 50 -7.33 9.47 -8.46
C GLY A 50 -8.31 8.74 -9.38
N GLY A 51 -9.02 9.48 -10.24
CA GLY A 51 -10.04 8.90 -11.12
C GLY A 51 -11.26 9.79 -11.25
N PRO A 52 -12.47 9.30 -10.96
CA PRO A 52 -12.85 8.55 -9.75
C PRO A 52 -12.98 7.02 -9.95
N GLY A 53 -12.90 6.25 -8.85
CA GLY A 53 -13.15 4.80 -8.83
C GLY A 53 -11.99 3.91 -9.30
N ALA A 54 -10.80 4.48 -9.55
CA ALA A 54 -9.64 3.67 -9.87
C ALA A 54 -9.02 3.07 -8.61
N ALA A 55 -8.60 1.81 -8.70
CA ALA A 55 -7.88 1.14 -7.62
C ALA A 55 -6.59 1.88 -7.26
N SER A 56 -6.21 1.83 -5.98
CA SER A 56 -4.93 2.27 -5.43
C SER A 56 -3.73 1.54 -6.04
N ALA A 57 -3.95 0.43 -6.75
CA ALA A 57 -2.95 -0.39 -7.43
C ALA A 57 -1.92 0.42 -8.24
N TYR A 58 -2.30 1.54 -8.87
CA TYR A 58 -1.37 2.39 -9.61
C TYR A 58 -0.31 3.03 -8.70
N LEU A 59 -0.73 3.62 -7.58
CA LEU A 59 0.21 4.20 -6.61
C LEU A 59 0.87 3.11 -5.77
N HIS A 60 0.18 2.00 -5.52
CA HIS A 60 0.69 0.87 -4.75
C HIS A 60 1.82 0.14 -5.47
N LEU A 61 1.58 -0.33 -6.69
CA LEU A 61 2.51 -1.17 -7.45
C LEU A 61 3.27 -0.39 -8.53
N GLY A 62 2.96 0.88 -8.75
CA GLY A 62 3.65 1.74 -9.71
C GLY A 62 4.50 2.85 -9.09
N ALA A 63 4.34 3.15 -7.79
CA ALA A 63 5.03 4.30 -7.19
C ALA A 63 5.50 4.09 -5.74
N LEU A 64 4.59 4.06 -4.77
CA LEU A 64 4.88 4.29 -3.36
C LEU A 64 5.12 3.02 -2.54
N GLY A 65 4.54 1.89 -2.97
CA GLY A 65 4.60 0.64 -2.22
C GLY A 65 6.01 0.07 -2.11
N PRO A 66 6.26 -0.85 -1.17
CA PRO A 66 7.59 -1.46 -0.98
C PRO A 66 8.01 -2.35 -2.14
N ARG A 67 7.06 -2.74 -3.00
CA ARG A 67 7.28 -3.52 -4.21
C ARG A 67 6.59 -2.83 -5.37
N VAL A 68 7.25 -2.77 -6.52
CA VAL A 68 6.69 -2.21 -7.76
C VAL A 68 6.76 -3.22 -8.90
N MET A 69 5.89 -3.06 -9.89
CA MET A 69 5.95 -3.84 -11.12
C MET A 69 7.22 -3.52 -11.91
N ALA A 70 7.86 -4.56 -12.46
CA ALA A 70 8.98 -4.40 -13.37
C ALA A 70 8.50 -3.80 -14.70
N THR A 71 9.12 -2.72 -15.11
CA THR A 71 8.89 -2.06 -16.39
C THR A 71 10.18 -2.05 -17.21
N ALA A 72 10.06 -1.82 -18.52
CA ALA A 72 11.20 -1.47 -19.35
C ALA A 72 11.74 -0.08 -18.96
N ALA A 73 12.92 0.27 -19.46
CA ALA A 73 13.57 1.55 -19.16
C ALA A 73 12.73 2.78 -19.54
N ASP A 74 11.83 2.65 -20.52
CA ASP A 74 10.89 3.68 -20.96
C ASP A 74 9.56 3.69 -20.18
N GLY A 75 9.44 2.83 -19.17
CA GLY A 75 8.23 2.70 -18.34
C GLY A 75 7.16 1.78 -18.93
N SER A 76 7.36 1.20 -20.12
CA SER A 76 6.40 0.26 -20.71
C SER A 76 6.34 -1.06 -19.94
N PHE A 77 5.18 -1.72 -20.00
CA PHE A 77 4.98 -3.02 -19.36
C PHE A 77 5.80 -4.11 -20.07
N LEU A 78 6.49 -4.94 -19.28
CA LEU A 78 7.13 -6.14 -19.80
C LEU A 78 6.10 -7.21 -20.17
N PRO A 79 6.42 -8.14 -21.10
CA PRO A 79 5.56 -9.29 -21.38
C PRO A 79 5.29 -10.14 -20.12
N PRO A 80 4.14 -10.82 -20.03
CA PRO A 80 3.84 -11.70 -18.91
C PRO A 80 4.82 -12.89 -18.83
N PRO A 81 5.05 -13.47 -17.63
CA PRO A 81 4.42 -13.12 -16.35
C PRO A 81 5.00 -11.84 -15.72
N GLN A 82 4.15 -11.06 -15.06
CA GLN A 82 4.60 -9.85 -14.35
C GLN A 82 5.49 -10.19 -13.16
N ARG A 83 6.47 -9.33 -12.93
CA ARG A 83 7.43 -9.45 -11.83
C ARG A 83 7.34 -8.25 -10.91
N LEU A 84 7.44 -8.51 -9.61
CA LEU A 84 7.59 -7.48 -8.61
C LEU A 84 9.06 -7.34 -8.23
N LEU A 85 9.53 -6.10 -8.16
CA LEU A 85 10.86 -5.72 -7.70
C LEU A 85 10.76 -4.99 -6.37
N ASP A 86 11.80 -5.06 -5.55
CA ASP A 86 11.93 -4.18 -4.39
C ASP A 86 12.01 -2.73 -4.85
N ASN A 87 11.20 -1.88 -4.23
CA ASN A 87 11.18 -0.46 -4.52
C ASN A 87 12.11 0.28 -3.55
N SER A 88 13.30 0.64 -4.02
CA SER A 88 14.24 1.44 -3.23
C SER A 88 13.74 2.86 -2.93
N ASN A 89 12.72 3.33 -3.66
CA ASN A 89 12.12 4.67 -3.52
C ASN A 89 10.78 4.64 -2.78
N THR A 90 10.45 3.52 -2.13
CA THR A 90 9.23 3.44 -1.32
C THR A 90 9.25 4.48 -0.22
N TRP A 91 8.08 5.02 0.12
CA TRP A 91 7.95 5.92 1.27
C TRP A 91 7.89 5.16 2.62
N LEU A 92 7.94 3.82 2.59
CA LEU A 92 7.86 2.98 3.78
C LEU A 92 9.05 3.15 4.73
N ASP A 93 10.13 3.80 4.34
CA ASP A 93 11.20 4.20 5.27
C ASP A 93 10.78 5.39 6.15
N MET A 94 9.96 6.30 5.63
CA MET A 94 9.51 7.54 6.29
C MET A 94 8.19 7.39 7.06
N THR A 95 7.26 6.56 6.57
CA THR A 95 5.88 6.44 7.09
C THR A 95 5.37 5.02 6.93
N ASP A 96 4.44 4.58 7.77
CA ASP A 96 3.64 3.40 7.44
C ASP A 96 2.62 3.78 6.34
N LEU A 97 2.24 2.82 5.51
CA LEU A 97 1.44 3.05 4.31
C LEU A 97 0.13 2.27 4.38
N VAL A 98 -0.98 2.91 4.03
CA VAL A 98 -2.29 2.27 3.84
C VAL A 98 -2.83 2.65 2.47
N PHE A 99 -2.85 1.69 1.55
CA PHE A 99 -3.47 1.84 0.22
C PHE A 99 -4.95 1.49 0.33
N VAL A 100 -5.83 2.41 -0.09
CA VAL A 100 -7.28 2.29 0.08
C VAL A 100 -7.98 2.21 -1.27
N ASP A 101 -8.80 1.19 -1.46
CA ASP A 101 -9.67 1.00 -2.61
C ASP A 101 -11.12 1.31 -2.20
N PRO A 102 -11.69 2.45 -2.64
CA PRO A 102 -13.02 2.90 -2.25
C PRO A 102 -14.17 2.23 -3.02
#